data_AF-A0A3P1ZM75-F1
#
_entry.id   AF-A0A3P1ZM75-F1
#
_cell.length_a   1.000
_cell.length_b   1.000
_cell.length_c   1.000
_cell.angle_alpha   90.00
_cell.angle_beta   90.00
_cell.angle_gamma   90.00
#
_symmetry.space_group_name_H-M   'P 1'
#
loop_
_entity.id
_entity.type
_entity.pdbx_description
1 polymer ?
#
loop_
_entity_poly.entity_id
_entity_poly.type
_entity_poly.pdbx_seq_one_letter_code
_entity_poly.pdbx_strand_id
1 'polypeptide(L)' 'MHLAVDAHGMPVRAFVTQGTTADCTQAIALIGGFTAEKLLADKGYDTDEIPAQAEKQGMETVIPPKKNRKEQR' A
#
# COMPACT_ATOMS: atom_id res chain seq x y z
N MET A 1 -3.25 8.64 -10.07
CA MET A 1 -3.34 7.26 -10.60
C MET A 1 -2.55 6.38 -9.68
N HIS A 2 -3.12 5.26 -9.26
CA HIS A 2 -2.49 4.34 -8.32
C HIS A 2 -2.38 2.96 -8.96
N LEU A 3 -1.27 2.28 -8.73
CA LEU A 3 -0.92 1.03 -9.41
C LEU A 3 -0.39 0.03 -8.38
N ALA A 4 -0.90 -1.20 -8.42
CA ALA A 4 -0.29 -2.37 -7.81
C ALA A 4 0.44 -3.15 -8.91
N VAL A 5 1.67 -3.53 -8.64
CA VAL A 5 2.53 -4.30 -9.53
C VAL A 5 2.98 -5.58 -8.83
N ASP A 6 3.22 -6.63 -9.59
CA ASP A 6 3.88 -7.84 -9.07
C ASP A 6 5.41 -7.69 -9.02
N ALA A 7 6.08 -8.76 -8.58
CA ALA A 7 7.54 -8.80 -8.47
C ALA A 7 8.28 -8.66 -9.82
N HIS A 8 7.61 -8.91 -10.95
CA HIS A 8 8.16 -8.73 -12.30
C HIS A 8 7.88 -7.33 -12.85
N GLY A 9 7.23 -6.46 -12.07
CA GLY A 9 6.83 -5.12 -12.50
C GLY A 9 5.59 -5.12 -13.41
N MET A 10 4.86 -6.23 -13.49
CA MET A 10 3.63 -6.28 -14.26
C MET A 10 2.49 -5.67 -13.45
N PRO A 11 1.72 -4.73 -14.03
CA PRO A 11 0.60 -4.12 -13.32
C PRO A 11 -0.53 -5.13 -13.11
N VAL A 12 -0.88 -5.39 -11.85
CA VAL A 12 -1.95 -6.32 -11.47
C VAL A 12 -3.26 -5.62 -11.15
N ARG A 13 -3.21 -4.34 -10.76
CA ARG A 13 -4.41 -3.51 -10.53
C ARG A 13 -4.08 -2.03 -10.64
N ALA A 14 -4.96 -1.27 -11.27
CA ALA A 14 -4.83 0.19 -11.36
C ALA A 14 -6.15 0.88 -10.97
N PHE A 15 -6.06 1.97 -10.23
CA PHE A 15 -7.17 2.89 -10.00
C PHE A 15 -6.83 4.28 -10.53
N VAL A 16 -7.70 4.79 -11.37
CA VAL A 16 -7.65 6.19 -11.82
C VAL A 16 -8.65 6.96 -10.97
N THR A 17 -8.14 7.80 -10.07
CA THR A 17 -8.95 8.66 -9.21
C THR A 17 -8.86 10.11 -9.65
N GLN A 18 -9.81 10.92 -9.21
CA GLN A 18 -9.72 12.38 -9.34
C GLN A 18 -8.53 12.91 -8.53
N GLY A 19 -7.92 14.00 -8.99
CA GLY A 19 -6.65 14.53 -8.47
C GLY A 19 -6.65 14.93 -6.99
N THR A 20 -7.82 15.05 -6.36
CA THR A 20 -7.99 15.39 -4.94
C THR A 20 -8.13 14.17 -4.02
N THR A 21 -8.15 12.95 -4.56
CA THR A 21 -8.29 11.72 -3.75
C THR A 21 -6.95 11.35 -3.14
N ALA A 22 -6.90 11.23 -1.81
CA ALA A 22 -5.69 10.84 -1.10
C ALA A 22 -5.31 9.37 -1.38
N ASP A 23 -4.03 9.11 -1.67
CA ASP A 23 -3.51 7.80 -2.04
C ASP A 23 -3.77 6.71 -0.98
N CYS A 24 -3.75 7.08 0.30
CA CYS A 24 -3.98 6.16 1.42
C CYS A 24 -5.37 5.50 1.40
N THR A 25 -6.40 6.20 0.93
CA THR A 25 -7.76 5.65 0.84
C THR A 25 -7.89 4.56 -0.22
N GLN A 26 -7.03 4.59 -1.24
CA GLN A 26 -7.06 3.64 -2.36
C GLN A 26 -6.14 2.45 -2.14
N ALA A 27 -5.15 2.56 -1.25
CA ALA A 27 -4.18 1.50 -0.97
C ALA A 27 -4.83 0.20 -0.46
N ILE A 28 -5.81 0.33 0.44
CA ILE A 28 -6.57 -0.83 0.97
C ILE A 28 -7.32 -1.54 -0.17
N ALA A 29 -7.95 -0.76 -1.05
CA ALA A 29 -8.63 -1.29 -2.23
C ALA A 29 -7.66 -1.87 -3.28
N LEU A 30 -6.43 -1.34 -3.36
CA LEU A 30 -5.36 -1.86 -4.22
C LEU A 30 -4.92 -3.23 -3.78
N ILE A 31 -4.62 -3.41 -2.49
CA ILE A 31 -4.11 -4.68 -1.98
C ILE A 31 -5.22 -5.69 -1.69
N GLY A 32 -6.48 -5.24 -1.59
CA GLY A 32 -7.64 -6.08 -1.28
C GLY A 32 -7.73 -7.36 -2.14
N GLY A 33 -7.70 -8.51 -1.47
CA GLY A 33 -7.88 -9.81 -2.12
C GLY A 33 -6.65 -10.34 -2.86
N PHE A 34 -5.50 -9.67 -2.74
CA PHE A 34 -4.23 -10.23 -3.18
C PHE A 34 -3.63 -11.11 -2.08
N THR A 35 -2.75 -12.02 -2.49
CA THR A 35 -1.92 -12.82 -1.58
C THR A 35 -0.50 -12.70 -2.09
N ALA A 36 0.40 -12.24 -1.23
CA ALA A 36 1.80 -11.99 -1.55
C ALA A 36 2.64 -12.21 -0.30
N GLU A 37 3.93 -12.50 -0.48
CA GLU A 37 4.84 -12.62 0.67
C GLU A 37 5.18 -11.25 1.27
N LYS A 38 5.34 -10.24 0.41
CA LYS A 38 5.71 -8.88 0.82
C LYS A 38 4.88 -7.82 0.10
N LEU A 39 4.50 -6.79 0.84
CA LEU A 39 3.91 -5.56 0.32
C LEU A 39 4.93 -4.43 0.36
N LEU A 40 5.38 -3.98 -0.81
CA LEU A 40 6.25 -2.83 -0.97
C LEU A 40 5.39 -1.60 -1.30
N ALA A 41 5.55 -0.52 -0.56
CA ALA A 41 4.87 0.74 -0.88
C ALA A 41 5.75 1.96 -0.56
N ASP A 42 5.43 3.07 -1.20
CA ASP A 42 6.12 4.34 -0.95
C ASP A 42 5.80 4.89 0.45
N LYS A 43 6.68 5.75 0.97
CA LYS A 43 6.51 6.48 2.23
C LYS A 43 5.16 7.19 2.33
N GLY A 44 4.57 7.67 1.22
CA GLY A 44 3.22 8.26 1.19
C GLY A 44 2.12 7.34 1.75
N TYR A 45 2.34 6.03 1.64
CA TYR A 45 1.45 4.95 2.12
C TYR A 45 1.76 4.47 3.54
N ASP A 46 2.65 5.15 4.27
CA ASP A 46 2.81 4.89 5.70
C ASP A 46 1.61 5.48 6.47
N THR A 47 0.58 4.65 6.63
CA THR A 47 -0.62 4.86 7.45
C THR A 47 -0.95 3.53 8.10
N ASP A 48 -1.30 3.52 9.39
CA ASP A 48 -1.44 2.28 10.18
C ASP A 48 -2.44 1.26 9.62
N GLU A 49 -3.40 1.71 8.80
CA GLU A 49 -4.42 0.86 8.18
C GLU A 49 -3.86 -0.09 7.10
N ILE A 50 -2.81 0.34 6.39
CA ILE A 50 -2.21 -0.44 5.29
C ILE A 50 -1.46 -1.69 5.80
N PRO A 51 -0.54 -1.59 6.78
CA PRO A 51 0.06 -2.77 7.38
C PRO A 51 -0.96 -3.66 8.08
N ALA A 52 -1.96 -3.09 8.77
CA ALA A 52 -3.00 -3.91 9.38
C ALA A 52 -3.80 -4.74 8.36
N GLN A 53 -4.06 -4.19 7.17
CA GLN A 53 -4.73 -4.91 6.09
C GLN A 53 -3.83 -5.96 5.44
N ALA A 54 -2.55 -5.64 5.25
CA ALA A 54 -1.56 -6.56 4.68
C ALA A 54 -1.29 -7.75 5.62
N GLU A 55 -1.19 -7.52 6.93
CA GLU A 55 -1.07 -8.57 7.95
C GLU A 55 -2.29 -9.51 7.93
N LYS A 56 -3.51 -8.97 7.78
CA LYS A 56 -4.74 -9.77 7.60
C LYS A 56 -4.70 -10.65 6.34
N GLN A 57 -3.93 -10.26 5.34
CA GLN A 57 -3.74 -11.02 4.10
C GLN A 57 -2.49 -11.91 4.13
N GLY A 58 -1.77 -11.93 5.25
CA GLY A 58 -0.54 -12.72 5.43
C GLY A 58 0.69 -12.15 4.73
N MET A 59 0.71 -10.84 4.45
CA MET A 59 1.81 -10.17 3.78
C MET A 59 2.72 -9.44 4.77
N GLU A 60 4.03 -9.50 4.57
CA GLU A 60 5.00 -8.66 5.29
C GLU A 60 5.05 -7.26 4.66
N THR A 61 4.76 -6.21 5.42
CA THR A 61 4.84 -4.84 4.90
C THR A 61 6.23 -4.24 4.99
N VAL A 62 6.72 -3.72 3.88
CA VAL A 62 7.98 -3.00 3.77
C VAL A 62 7.66 -1.59 3.27
N ILE A 63 7.34 -0.68 4.20
CA ILE A 63 6.99 0.72 3.93
C ILE A 63 7.90 1.62 4.78
N PRO A 64 8.67 2.53 4.17
CA PRO A 64 9.52 3.44 4.94
C PRO A 64 8.66 4.42 5.76
N PRO A 65 8.99 4.66 7.04
CA PRO A 65 8.16 5.47 7.95
C PRO A 65 8.13 6.94 7.51
N LYS A 66 6.99 7.64 7.67
CA LYS A 66 6.88 9.08 7.44
C LYS A 66 7.75 9.87 8.43
N LYS A 67 8.31 11.00 7.98
CA LYS A 67 9.17 11.86 8.81
C LYS A 67 8.44 12.43 10.04
N ASN A 68 7.12 12.61 9.95
CA ASN A 68 6.28 13.18 11.01
C ASN A 68 5.47 12.10 11.78
N ARG A 69 5.84 10.82 11.68
CA ARG A 69 5.14 9.77 12.41
C ARG A 69 5.46 9.88 13.90
N LYS A 70 4.43 9.73 14.74
CA LYS A 70 4.57 9.76 16.21
C LYS A 70 5.42 8.60 16.74
N GLU A 71 5.34 7.44 16.11
CA GLU A 71 6.13 6.26 16.44
C GLU A 71 6.90 5.79 15.20
N GLN A 72 8.23 5.75 15.28
CA GLN A 72 9.06 5.22 14.21
C GLN A 72 9.04 3.68 14.23
N ARG A 73 8.97 3.07 13.06
CA ARG A 73 9.02 1.62 12.84
C ARG A 73 10.20 1.29 11.93
#